data_AF-A0A918QSD0-F1
#
_entry.id   AF-A0A918QSD0-F1
#
_cell.length_a   1.000
_cell.length_b   1.000
_cell.length_c   1.000
_cell.angle_alpha   90.00
_cell.angle_beta   90.00
_cell.angle_gamma   90.00
#
_symmetry.space_group_name_H-M   'P 1'
#
loop_
_entity.id
_entity.type
_entity.pdbx_description
1 polymer ?
#
loop_
_entity_poly.entity_id
_entity_poly.type
_entity_poly.pdbx_seq_one_letter_code
_entity_poly.pdbx_strand_id
1 'polypeptide(L)'
;MYLCHCFAVTEAQVLRHAEDGARTPRQIASVCKAGTDCGSCVRRIQALLGRGACPRPELGELADRGGPALAGLARPAFEESDLGEPALGEPALEDAA
;
A
#
# COMPACT_ATOMS: atom_id res chain seq x y z
N MET A 1 -4.55 13.37 19.54
CA MET A 1 -4.37 13.86 18.15
C MET A 1 -4.79 12.80 17.14
N TYR A 2 -5.24 13.21 15.94
CA TYR A 2 -5.55 12.26 14.86
C TYR A 2 -4.26 11.80 14.18
N LEU A 3 -4.16 10.48 14.04
CA LEU A 3 -3.05 9.80 13.39
C LEU A 3 -3.40 9.41 11.95
N CYS A 4 -4.62 8.91 11.72
CA CYS A 4 -5.17 8.65 10.39
C CYS A 4 -6.35 9.58 10.16
N HIS A 5 -6.23 10.50 9.19
CA HIS A 5 -7.31 11.40 8.84
C HIS A 5 -8.45 10.68 8.10
N CYS A 6 -8.13 9.77 7.18
CA CYS A 6 -9.12 9.07 6.34
C CYS A 6 -10.17 8.31 7.12
N PHE A 7 -9.76 7.68 8.24
CA PHE A 7 -10.63 6.89 9.11
C PHE A 7 -10.80 7.52 10.51
N ALA A 8 -10.37 8.77 10.68
CA ALA A 8 -10.41 9.49 11.96
C ALA A 8 -9.85 8.68 13.16
N VAL A 9 -8.74 7.94 12.95
CA VAL A 9 -8.11 7.15 14.00
C VAL A 9 -7.11 8.00 14.75
N THR A 10 -7.20 8.00 16.07
CA THR A 10 -6.31 8.70 16.99
C THR A 10 -5.14 7.84 17.44
N GLU A 11 -4.06 8.48 17.88
CA GLU A 11 -2.92 7.77 18.47
C GLU A 11 -3.32 6.91 19.69
N ALA A 12 -4.21 7.42 20.54
CA ALA A 12 -4.71 6.68 21.70
C ALA A 12 -5.47 5.40 21.31
N GLN A 13 -6.20 5.40 20.18
CA GLN A 13 -6.83 4.18 19.67
C GLN A 13 -5.78 3.17 19.18
N VAL A 14 -4.72 3.63 18.51
CA VAL A 14 -3.63 2.73 18.08
C VAL A 14 -2.91 2.11 19.27
N LEU A 15 -2.64 2.89 20.32
CA LEU A 15 -2.01 2.40 21.55
C LEU A 15 -2.89 1.37 22.27
N ARG A 16 -4.18 1.64 22.42
CA ARG A 16 -5.13 0.66 22.98
C ARG A 16 -5.13 -0.65 22.20
N HIS A 17 -5.21 -0.58 20.86
CA HIS A 17 -5.15 -1.80 20.05
C HIS A 17 -3.80 -2.52 20.18
N ALA A 18 -2.70 -1.81 20.41
CA ALA A 18 -1.40 -2.43 20.66
C ALA A 18 -1.34 -3.16 22.02
N GLU A 19 -2.03 -2.62 23.03
CA GLU A 19 -2.25 -3.27 24.34
C GLU A 19 -3.15 -4.50 24.20
N ASP A 20 -4.20 -4.42 23.38
CA ASP A 20 -5.10 -5.53 23.03
C ASP A 20 -4.40 -6.64 22.19
N GLY A 21 -3.13 -6.46 21.82
CA GLY A 21 -2.32 -7.46 21.14
C GLY A 21 -2.11 -7.23 19.65
N ALA A 22 -2.60 -6.13 19.06
CA ALA A 22 -2.29 -5.75 17.69
C ALA A 22 -0.82 -5.30 17.61
N ARG A 23 0.05 -6.26 17.33
CA ARG A 23 1.47 -5.98 17.25
C ARG A 23 1.83 -5.29 15.95
N THR A 24 1.18 -5.51 14.81
CA THR A 24 1.61 -5.06 13.46
C THR A 24 0.71 -3.98 12.83
N PRO A 25 1.18 -3.17 11.85
CA PRO A 25 0.31 -2.20 11.16
C PRO A 25 -0.85 -2.90 10.44
N ARG A 26 -0.63 -4.13 9.96
CA ARG A 26 -1.66 -4.94 9.33
C ARG A 26 -2.74 -5.41 10.33
N GLN A 27 -2.35 -5.73 11.56
CA GLN A 27 -3.29 -6.01 12.66
C GLN A 27 -4.03 -4.76 13.13
N ILE A 28 -3.36 -3.60 13.17
CA ILE A 28 -4.03 -2.32 13.42
C ILE A 28 -5.05 -2.03 12.32
N ALA A 29 -4.69 -2.24 11.05
CA ALA A 29 -5.59 -2.08 9.92
C ALA A 29 -6.81 -3.02 10.01
N SER A 30 -6.66 -4.25 10.49
CA SER A 30 -7.80 -5.17 10.63
C SER A 30 -8.80 -4.77 11.71
N VAL A 31 -8.38 -4.04 12.75
CA VAL A 31 -9.29 -3.62 13.84
C VAL A 31 -9.88 -2.23 13.64
N CYS A 32 -9.13 -1.29 13.04
CA CYS A 32 -9.54 0.11 12.95
C CYS A 32 -9.42 0.72 11.53
N LYS A 33 -9.08 -0.08 10.52
CA LYS A 33 -8.93 0.34 9.12
C LYS A 33 -7.82 1.37 8.85
N ALA A 34 -7.06 1.80 9.86
CA ALA A 34 -5.96 2.73 9.67
C ALA A 34 -4.91 2.17 8.69
N GLY A 35 -4.54 2.98 7.69
CA GLY A 35 -3.49 2.64 6.72
C GLY A 35 -3.95 1.81 5.51
N THR A 36 -5.25 1.60 5.30
CA THR A 36 -5.78 0.90 4.11
C THR A 36 -6.19 1.83 2.96
N ASP A 37 -6.06 3.15 3.15
CA ASP A 37 -6.38 4.18 2.14
C ASP A 37 -5.08 4.84 1.67
N CYS A 38 -4.89 6.16 1.85
CA CYS A 38 -3.70 6.88 1.39
C CYS A 38 -2.36 6.44 2.02
N GLY A 39 -2.40 5.64 3.09
CA GLY A 39 -1.20 5.02 3.69
C GLY A 39 -0.25 5.95 4.46
N SER A 40 -0.48 7.27 4.49
CA SER A 40 0.43 8.25 5.12
C SER A 40 0.70 7.97 6.61
N CYS A 41 -0.28 7.39 7.30
CA CYS A 41 -0.20 7.04 8.71
C CYS A 41 0.63 5.78 9.01
N VAL A 42 0.92 4.92 8.03
CA VAL A 42 1.50 3.57 8.24
C VAL A 42 2.89 3.64 8.88
N ARG A 43 3.76 4.55 8.42
CA ARG A 43 5.11 4.73 8.99
C ARG A 43 5.06 5.21 10.44
N ARG A 44 4.09 6.08 10.76
CA ARG A 44 3.87 6.55 12.14
C ARG A 44 3.37 5.43 13.04
N ILE A 45 2.44 4.60 12.56
CA ILE A 45 1.96 3.40 13.27
C ILE A 45 3.14 2.44 13.53
N GLN A 46 4.03 2.24 12.55
CA GLN A 46 5.22 1.41 12.75
C GLN A 46 6.13 1.96 13.85
N ALA A 47 6.35 3.27 13.90
CA ALA A 47 7.14 3.92 14.94
C ALA A 47 6.52 3.75 16.33
N LEU A 48 5.21 3.96 16.47
CA LEU A 48 4.48 3.78 17.74
C LEU A 48 4.55 2.33 18.23
N LEU A 49 4.55 1.37 17.31
CA LEU A 49 4.66 -0.05 17.64
C LEU A 49 6.13 -0.51 17.82
N GLY A 50 7.09 0.41 17.91
CA GLY A 50 8.51 0.10 18.12
C GLY A 50 9.21 -0.55 16.92
N ARG A 51 8.63 -0.47 15.71
CA ARG A 51 9.19 -1.02 14.46
C ARG A 51 9.78 0.03 13.52
N GLY A 52 9.92 1.27 13.99
CA GLY A 52 10.40 2.40 13.19
C GLY A 52 11.92 2.43 12.94
N ALA A 53 12.69 1.52 13.55
CA ALA A 53 14.13 1.45 13.35
C ALA A 53 14.46 0.62 12.11
N CYS A 54 14.30 1.20 10.91
CA CYS A 54 15.29 0.90 9.88
C CYS A 54 16.44 1.88 10.14
N PRO A 55 17.62 1.43 10.58
CA PRO A 55 18.80 2.28 10.50
C PRO A 55 18.97 2.62 9.03
N ARG A 56 18.66 3.86 8.65
CA ARG A 56 19.08 4.39 7.36
C ARG A 56 20.60 4.24 7.39
N PRO A 57 21.23 3.46 6.49
CA PRO A 57 22.68 3.52 6.35
C PRO A 57 23.02 5.00 6.15
N GLU A 58 23.98 5.51 6.92
CA GLU A 58 24.36 6.92 6.86
C GLU A 58 24.67 7.23 5.39
N LEU A 59 23.87 8.13 4.81
CA LEU A 59 23.80 8.43 3.37
C LEU A 59 25.11 9.03 2.81
N GLY A 60 26.18 9.08 3.61
CA GLY A 60 27.49 9.64 3.25
C GLY A 60 28.42 8.67 2.52
N GLU A 61 28.36 7.36 2.77
CA GLU A 61 29.36 6.41 2.24
C GLU A 61 28.92 5.60 1.02
N LEU A 62 27.62 5.63 0.66
CA LEU A 62 27.12 5.01 -0.58
C LEU A 62 27.00 6.00 -1.77
N ALA A 63 27.27 7.29 -1.56
CA ALA A 63 27.19 8.28 -2.63
C ALA A 63 28.36 8.20 -3.62
N ASP A 64 29.51 7.65 -3.22
CA ASP A 64 30.71 7.60 -4.07
C ASP A 64 30.74 6.36 -4.99
N ARG A 65 30.01 5.29 -4.65
CA ARG A 65 29.87 4.11 -5.52
C ARG A 65 28.56 4.18 -6.29
N GLY A 66 28.55 5.05 -7.29
CA GLY A 66 27.40 5.35 -8.16
C GLY A 66 26.62 4.10 -8.57
N GLY A 67 25.40 3.98 -8.05
CA GLY A 67 24.40 3.05 -8.50
C GLY A 67 23.02 3.52 -8.01
N PRO A 68 22.01 3.67 -8.90
CA PRO A 68 20.71 4.14 -8.48
C PRO A 68 20.03 3.09 -7.59
N ALA A 69 19.67 3.48 -6.37
CA ALA A 69 18.87 2.68 -5.43
C ALA A 69 17.42 2.38 -5.93
N LEU A 70 17.16 2.57 -7.22
CA LEU A 70 15.86 2.43 -7.88
C LEU A 70 15.83 1.33 -8.95
N ALA A 71 16.90 0.56 -9.15
CA ALA A 71 16.95 -0.47 -10.19
C ALA A 71 16.03 -1.69 -9.95
N GLY A 72 15.32 -1.78 -8.81
CA GLY A 72 14.54 -2.96 -8.45
C GLY A 72 13.04 -2.73 -8.22
N LEU A 73 12.55 -1.49 -8.26
CA LEU A 73 11.12 -1.21 -8.08
C LEU A 73 10.52 -0.81 -9.44
N ALA A 74 10.39 -1.80 -10.32
CA ALA A 74 9.42 -1.71 -11.39
C ALA A 74 8.05 -1.43 -10.75
N ARG A 75 7.52 -0.23 -10.99
CA ARG A 75 6.10 0.06 -10.75
C ARG A 75 5.31 -0.95 -11.59
N PRO A 76 4.28 -1.66 -11.08
CA PRO A 76 3.36 -2.32 -11.99
C PRO A 76 2.77 -1.22 -12.87
N ALA A 77 3.01 -1.32 -14.17
CA ALA A 77 2.44 -0.45 -15.18
C ALA A 77 0.91 -0.56 -15.04
N PHE A 78 0.27 0.52 -14.63
CA PHE A 78 -1.13 0.73 -14.95
C PHE A 78 -1.12 1.18 -16.40
N GLU A 79 -1.21 0.22 -17.32
CA GLU A 79 -1.26 0.49 -18.76
C GLU A 79 -2.74 0.65 -19.13
N GLU A 80 -3.16 1.91 -19.12
CA GLU A 80 -4.39 2.34 -19.76
C GLU A 80 -4.13 2.51 -21.26
N SER A 81 -5.10 2.06 -22.06
CA SER A 81 -5.33 2.39 -23.48
C SER A 81 -4.72 1.45 -24.52
N ASP A 82 -5.57 0.56 -25.05
CA ASP A 82 -5.72 0.48 -26.50
C ASP A 82 -7.20 0.19 -26.85
N LEU A 83 -7.81 1.17 -27.53
CA LEU A 83 -9.13 1.07 -28.16
C LEU A 83 -8.98 0.27 -29.46
N GLY A 84 -9.88 -0.68 -29.72
CA GLY A 84 -10.08 -1.18 -31.07
C GLY A 84 -10.94 -2.42 -31.18
N GLU A 85 -12.22 -2.24 -31.51
CA GLU A 85 -13.03 -3.29 -32.15
C GLU A 85 -12.29 -3.92 -33.34
N PRO A 86 -12.62 -5.20 -33.65
CA PRO A 86 -13.02 -5.43 -35.02
C PRO A 86 -14.35 -6.19 -35.15
N ALA A 87 -15.04 -5.78 -36.20
CA ALA A 87 -16.33 -6.24 -36.69
C ALA A 87 -16.38 -7.71 -37.10
N LEU A 88 -17.57 -8.27 -36.86
CA LEU A 88 -18.35 -9.17 -37.71
C LEU A 88 -17.77 -10.51 -38.18
N GLY A 89 -18.55 -11.55 -37.88
CA GLY A 89 -18.54 -12.85 -38.54
C GLY A 89 -19.70 -13.73 -38.06
N GLU A 90 -20.94 -13.36 -38.39
CA GLU A 90 -22.06 -14.31 -38.49
C GLU A 90 -21.85 -15.24 -39.72
N PRO A 91 -22.70 -16.25 -40.05
CA PRO A 91 -23.73 -17.01 -39.31
C PRO A 91 -23.61 -18.54 -39.54
N ALA A 92 -24.42 -19.34 -38.82
CA ALA A 92 -25.03 -20.63 -39.20
C ALA A 92 -25.51 -21.32 -37.91
N LEU A 93 -26.69 -21.91 -37.75
CA LEU A 93 -27.86 -22.20 -38.58
C LEU A 93 -28.89 -22.78 -37.58
N GLU A 94 -30.19 -22.63 -37.87
CA GLU A 94 -31.39 -23.36 -37.36
C GLU A 94 -31.30 -24.30 -36.12
N ASP A 95 -32.27 -24.21 -35.19
CA ASP A 95 -33.50 -25.04 -35.27
C ASP A 95 -34.58 -24.66 -34.23
N ALA A 96 -35.82 -25.00 -34.57
CA ALA A 96 -37.09 -24.58 -34.02
C ALA A 96 -37.47 -25.11 -32.62
N ALA A 97 -38.18 -24.30 -31.83
CA ALA A 97 -39.33 -24.68 -31.00
C ALA A 97 -40.05 -23.45 -30.42
#